data_AF-A0A7X2XH74-F1
#
_entry.id   AF-A0A7X2XH74-F1
#
_cell.length_a   1.000
_cell.length_b   1.000
_cell.length_c   1.000
_cell.angle_alpha   90.00
_cell.angle_beta   90.00
_cell.angle_gamma   90.00
#
_symmetry.space_group_name_H-M   'P 1'
#
loop_
_entity.id
_entity.type
_entity.pdbx_description
1 polymer ?
#
loop_
_entity_poly.entity_id
_entity_poly.type
_entity_poly.pdbx_seq_one_letter_code
_entity_poly.pdbx_strand_id
1 'polypeptide(L)'
;MLIEQYIKHVERYFWDRKQIQKAVDEEREQRTARKGHTGGGGHAFISNPTETAALKNIEPVRMISFGYGPYQSIIMNPELWLEVVAETYKIHENQLTGKVMYQKYEKRKPMKIIAELTGVNRDTCYEFRKEFLRDAVGLALKKGLIK
;
A
#
# COMPACT_ATOMS: atom_id res chain seq x y z
N MET A 1 -17.54 -3.65 -16.36
CA MET A 1 -17.96 -4.48 -15.21
C MET A 1 -16.78 -5.08 -14.43
N LEU A 2 -15.67 -5.48 -15.07
CA LEU A 2 -14.44 -5.93 -14.38
C LEU A 2 -13.62 -4.76 -13.80
N ILE A 3 -13.42 -3.70 -14.59
CA ILE A 3 -12.55 -2.57 -14.20
C ILE A 3 -13.05 -1.81 -12.97
N GLU A 4 -14.36 -1.67 -12.80
CA GLU A 4 -14.96 -1.01 -11.62
C GLU A 4 -14.73 -1.80 -10.32
N GLN A 5 -14.64 -3.14 -10.42
CA GLN A 5 -14.30 -3.99 -9.27
C GLN A 5 -12.83 -3.80 -8.88
N TYR A 6 -11.92 -3.78 -9.86
CA TYR A 6 -10.51 -3.49 -9.59
C TYR A 6 -10.31 -2.08 -9.06
N ILE A 7 -11.02 -1.08 -9.57
CA ILE A 7 -10.96 0.29 -9.06
C ILE A 7 -11.30 0.32 -7.56
N LYS A 8 -12.38 -0.34 -7.14
CA LYS A 8 -12.74 -0.43 -5.71
C LYS A 8 -11.69 -1.15 -4.88
N HIS A 9 -11.14 -2.24 -5.41
CA HIS A 9 -10.10 -3.02 -4.75
C HIS A 9 -8.83 -2.18 -4.54
N VAL A 10 -8.34 -1.56 -5.62
CA VAL A 10 -7.13 -0.72 -5.61
C VAL A 10 -7.32 0.54 -4.75
N GLU A 11 -8.50 1.17 -4.80
CA GLU A 11 -8.80 2.36 -4.00
C GLU A 11 -8.62 2.13 -2.50
N ARG A 12 -8.91 0.92 -2.02
CA ARG A 12 -8.71 0.56 -0.62
C ARG A 12 -7.27 0.82 -0.17
N TYR A 13 -6.27 0.57 -1.00
CA TYR A 13 -4.86 0.75 -0.66
C TYR A 13 -4.48 2.23 -0.52
N PHE A 14 -5.14 3.14 -1.24
CA PHE A 14 -5.00 4.58 -1.01
C PHE A 14 -5.64 5.01 0.31
N TRP A 15 -6.77 4.39 0.67
CA TRP A 15 -7.38 4.62 1.98
C TRP A 15 -6.49 4.12 3.11
N ASP A 16 -6.03 2.87 3.03
CA ASP A 16 -5.33 2.21 4.11
C ASP A 16 -3.81 2.46 4.11
N ARG A 17 -3.27 3.21 3.14
CA ARG A 17 -1.82 3.46 2.93
C ARG A 17 -1.03 3.64 4.23
N LYS A 18 -1.46 4.54 5.11
CA LYS A 18 -0.75 4.84 6.38
C LYS A 18 -0.74 3.64 7.34
N GLN A 19 -1.82 2.88 7.40
CA GLN A 19 -1.92 1.68 8.23
C GLN A 19 -1.05 0.56 7.65
N ILE A 20 -1.09 0.39 6.33
CA ILE A 20 -0.24 -0.58 5.60
C ILE A 20 1.23 -0.27 5.84
N GLN A 21 1.64 0.99 5.65
CA GLN A 21 3.01 1.44 5.88
C GLN A 21 3.44 1.14 7.32
N LYS A 22 2.63 1.53 8.31
CA LYS A 22 2.93 1.27 9.72
C LYS A 22 3.09 -0.23 10.01
N ALA A 23 2.21 -1.08 9.48
CA ALA A 23 2.30 -2.52 9.69
C ALA A 23 3.53 -3.15 8.99
N VAL A 24 3.94 -2.62 7.83
CA VAL A 24 5.20 -3.01 7.16
C VAL A 24 6.39 -2.60 8.02
N ASP A 25 6.41 -1.38 8.53
CA ASP A 25 7.49 -0.86 9.36
C ASP A 25 7.62 -1.67 10.67
N GLU A 26 6.51 -1.97 11.34
CA GLU A 26 6.47 -2.82 12.54
C GLU A 26 6.98 -4.25 12.26
N GLU A 27 6.61 -4.84 11.13
CA GLU A 27 7.10 -6.17 10.72
C GLU A 27 8.61 -6.14 10.44
N ARG A 28 9.12 -5.09 9.79
CA ARG A 28 10.56 -4.87 9.56
C ARG A 28 11.33 -4.71 10.87
N GLU A 29 10.78 -3.94 11.80
CA GLU A 29 11.34 -3.76 13.14
C GLU A 29 11.36 -5.07 13.92
N GLN A 30 10.29 -5.86 13.90
CA GLN A 30 10.24 -7.17 14.57
C GLN A 30 11.28 -8.15 14.01
N ARG A 31 11.49 -8.19 12.69
CA ARG A 31 12.57 -9.00 12.07
C ARG A 31 13.95 -8.59 12.57
N THR A 32 14.15 -7.29 12.78
CA THR A 32 15.39 -6.74 13.32
C THR A 32 15.53 -7.00 14.82
N ALA A 33 14.44 -6.93 15.60
CA ALA A 33 14.44 -7.15 17.05
C ALA A 33 14.57 -8.62 17.45
N ARG A 34 14.07 -9.56 16.63
CA ARG A 34 14.26 -11.02 16.81
C ARG A 34 15.72 -11.48 16.73
N LYS A 35 16.68 -10.56 16.54
CA LYS A 35 18.14 -10.78 16.67
C LYS A 35 18.59 -11.33 18.04
N GLY A 36 17.73 -11.46 19.04
CA GLY A 36 18.12 -11.75 20.43
C GLY A 36 17.72 -13.10 21.06
N HIS A 37 16.83 -13.92 20.50
CA HIS A 37 16.38 -15.17 21.16
C HIS A 37 16.45 -16.39 20.23
N THR A 38 17.60 -17.05 20.22
CA THR A 38 17.74 -18.45 19.78
C THR A 38 17.65 -19.35 21.00
N GLY A 39 16.47 -19.88 21.29
CA GLY A 39 16.26 -21.00 22.19
C GLY A 39 15.69 -22.18 21.42
N GLY A 40 16.31 -23.36 21.55
CA GLY A 40 15.76 -24.65 21.10
C GLY A 40 16.60 -25.35 20.03
N GLY A 41 17.35 -26.38 20.45
CA GLY A 41 18.34 -27.07 19.63
C GLY A 41 17.81 -28.07 18.60
N GLY A 42 18.79 -28.66 17.89
CA GLY A 42 18.58 -29.83 17.03
C GLY A 42 19.09 -29.65 15.60
N HIS A 43 20.25 -30.24 15.34
CA HIS A 43 20.84 -30.57 14.03
C HIS A 43 21.45 -29.46 13.16
N ALA A 44 22.70 -29.71 12.81
CA ALA A 44 23.63 -28.83 12.12
C ALA A 44 23.22 -28.52 10.67
N PHE A 45 23.01 -27.23 10.41
CA PHE A 45 23.47 -26.54 9.21
C PHE A 45 24.00 -25.18 9.69
N ILE A 46 25.32 -25.01 9.75
CA ILE A 46 25.93 -23.73 10.15
C ILE A 46 25.92 -22.83 8.91
N SER A 47 24.73 -22.33 8.54
CA SER A 47 24.65 -21.04 7.86
C SER A 47 24.88 -19.98 8.94
N ASN A 48 25.78 -19.02 8.67
CA ASN A 48 26.10 -17.98 9.63
C ASN A 48 24.78 -17.29 10.05
N PRO A 49 24.37 -17.35 11.34
CA PRO A 49 23.09 -16.81 11.78
C PRO A 49 22.98 -15.31 11.45
N THR A 50 24.11 -14.62 11.34
CA THR A 50 24.20 -13.22 10.88
C THR A 50 23.84 -13.07 9.39
N GLU A 51 24.26 -14.00 8.52
CA GLU A 51 23.97 -13.98 7.09
C GLU A 51 22.50 -14.31 6.81
N THR A 52 21.95 -15.31 7.52
CA THR A 52 20.53 -15.68 7.40
C THR A 52 19.61 -14.57 7.93
N ALA A 53 20.01 -13.87 9.01
CA ALA A 53 19.27 -12.72 9.52
C ALA A 53 19.40 -11.49 8.61
N ALA A 54 20.56 -11.27 7.99
CA ALA A 54 20.75 -10.21 7.00
C ALA A 54 19.87 -10.44 5.76
N LEU A 55 19.83 -11.67 5.23
CA LEU A 55 18.98 -12.05 4.10
C LEU A 55 17.49 -11.85 4.41
N LYS A 56 17.01 -12.24 5.60
CA LYS A 56 15.62 -12.02 6.03
C LYS A 56 15.22 -10.55 6.15
N ASN A 57 16.18 -9.68 6.49
CA ASN A 57 15.93 -8.23 6.54
C ASN A 57 15.87 -7.59 5.15
N ILE A 58 16.53 -8.19 4.15
CA ILE A 58 16.50 -7.74 2.75
C ILE A 58 15.24 -8.27 2.04
N GLU A 59 14.76 -9.46 2.38
CA GLU A 59 13.58 -10.05 1.75
C GLU A 59 12.32 -9.18 1.91
N PRO A 60 11.49 -9.01 0.86
CA PRO A 60 10.23 -8.27 0.94
C PRO A 60 9.31 -8.74 2.06
N VAL A 61 8.52 -7.83 2.63
CA VAL A 61 7.42 -8.22 3.51
C VAL A 61 6.35 -8.87 2.66
N ARG A 62 6.23 -10.20 2.75
CA ARG A 62 5.28 -10.99 1.94
C ARG A 62 3.82 -10.76 2.35
N MET A 63 3.59 -10.50 3.63
CA MET A 63 2.25 -10.38 4.19
C MET A 63 2.28 -9.52 5.45
N ILE A 64 1.24 -8.71 5.64
CA ILE A 64 0.93 -8.05 6.90
C ILE A 64 -0.51 -8.38 7.31
N SER A 65 -0.79 -8.25 8.60
CA SER A 65 -2.15 -8.21 9.10
C SER A 65 -2.35 -7.03 10.04
N PHE A 66 -3.48 -6.33 9.94
CA PHE A 66 -3.85 -5.25 10.85
C PHE A 66 -5.35 -5.26 11.14
N GLY A 67 -5.75 -4.69 12.27
CA GLY A 67 -7.10 -4.82 12.82
C GLY A 67 -7.23 -5.94 13.83
N TYR A 68 -8.45 -6.18 14.35
CA TYR A 68 -8.70 -7.17 15.40
C TYR A 68 -9.97 -7.97 15.14
N GLY A 69 -9.92 -9.27 15.46
CA GLY A 69 -11.05 -10.20 15.35
C GLY A 69 -11.65 -10.25 13.93
N PRO A 70 -12.98 -10.17 13.78
CA PRO A 70 -13.64 -10.30 12.47
C PRO A 70 -13.31 -9.16 11.48
N TYR A 71 -12.66 -8.09 11.94
CA TYR A 71 -12.24 -6.97 11.11
C TYR A 71 -10.74 -7.01 10.76
N GLN A 72 -10.05 -8.11 11.06
CA GLN A 72 -8.66 -8.30 10.67
C GLN A 72 -8.54 -8.28 9.14
N SER A 73 -7.64 -7.43 8.66
CA SER A 73 -7.31 -7.29 7.25
C SER A 73 -5.94 -7.89 6.99
N ILE A 74 -5.89 -8.81 6.03
CA ILE A 74 -4.65 -9.44 5.57
C ILE A 74 -4.32 -8.87 4.19
N ILE A 75 -3.08 -8.41 4.03
CA ILE A 75 -2.59 -7.90 2.75
C ILE A 75 -1.35 -8.68 2.34
N MET A 76 -1.41 -9.25 1.14
CA MET A 76 -0.29 -9.89 0.47
C MET A 76 0.49 -8.86 -0.34
N ASN A 77 1.81 -9.00 -0.38
CA ASN A 77 2.74 -8.10 -1.07
C ASN A 77 2.52 -6.60 -0.73
N PRO A 78 2.41 -6.23 0.56
CA PRO A 78 2.09 -4.87 0.98
C PRO A 78 3.07 -3.81 0.44
N GLU A 79 4.36 -4.14 0.32
CA GLU A 79 5.36 -3.21 -0.21
C GLU A 79 5.10 -2.88 -1.69
N LEU A 80 4.74 -3.88 -2.51
CA LEU A 80 4.35 -3.63 -3.91
C LEU A 80 3.06 -2.81 -4.02
N TRP A 81 2.11 -2.97 -3.09
CA TRP A 81 0.93 -2.11 -3.04
C TRP A 81 1.27 -0.68 -2.66
N LEU A 82 2.21 -0.46 -1.74
CA LEU A 82 2.71 0.88 -1.40
C LEU A 82 3.44 1.50 -2.59
N GLU A 83 4.20 0.72 -3.37
CA GLU A 83 4.79 1.18 -4.63
C GLU A 83 3.73 1.59 -5.65
N VAL A 84 2.66 0.82 -5.84
CA VAL A 84 1.54 1.22 -6.72
C VAL A 84 0.99 2.58 -6.30
N VAL A 85 0.76 2.79 -5.00
CA VAL A 85 0.28 4.08 -4.48
C VAL A 85 1.26 5.20 -4.79
N ALA A 86 2.55 5.00 -4.50
CA ALA A 86 3.58 6.00 -4.73
C ALA A 86 3.76 6.34 -6.22
N GLU A 87 3.82 5.34 -7.08
CA GLU A 87 3.96 5.51 -8.54
C GLU A 87 2.72 6.19 -9.13
N THR A 88 1.51 5.87 -8.66
CA THR A 88 0.29 6.55 -9.13
C THR A 88 0.34 8.03 -8.78
N TYR A 89 0.73 8.39 -7.56
CA TYR A 89 0.92 9.81 -7.21
C TYR A 89 2.00 10.49 -8.03
N LYS A 90 3.08 9.77 -8.37
CA LYS A 90 4.17 10.27 -9.22
C LYS A 90 3.73 10.53 -10.66
N ILE A 91 2.93 9.65 -11.26
CA ILE A 91 2.36 9.86 -12.60
C ILE A 91 1.56 11.17 -12.66
N HIS A 92 0.86 11.47 -11.58
CA HIS A 92 0.01 12.66 -11.43
C HIS A 92 0.72 13.82 -10.72
N GLU A 93 2.05 13.76 -10.54
CA GLU A 93 2.85 14.80 -9.92
C GLU A 93 2.80 16.05 -10.82
N ASN A 94 2.27 17.15 -10.29
CA ASN A 94 1.97 18.41 -10.98
C ASN A 94 0.64 18.48 -11.75
N GLN A 95 -0.16 17.42 -11.78
CA GLN A 95 -1.49 17.45 -12.38
C GLN A 95 -2.57 17.82 -11.36
N LEU A 96 -3.68 18.39 -11.85
CA LEU A 96 -4.82 18.70 -10.98
C LEU A 96 -5.44 17.44 -10.38
N THR A 97 -5.47 16.34 -11.16
CA THR A 97 -5.88 15.01 -10.70
C THR A 97 -5.12 14.58 -9.44
N GLY A 98 -3.79 14.66 -9.45
CA GLY A 98 -2.95 14.35 -8.29
C GLY A 98 -3.25 15.23 -7.07
N LYS A 99 -3.42 16.54 -7.28
CA LYS A 99 -3.79 17.49 -6.21
C LYS A 99 -5.15 17.15 -5.57
N VAL A 100 -6.16 16.86 -6.39
CA VAL A 100 -7.51 16.49 -5.93
C VAL A 100 -7.44 15.15 -5.17
N MET A 101 -6.73 14.15 -5.69
CA MET A 101 -6.63 12.83 -5.05
C MET A 101 -5.79 12.85 -3.76
N TYR A 102 -4.80 13.74 -3.66
CA TYR A 102 -4.09 13.96 -2.40
C TYR A 102 -5.03 14.52 -1.32
N GLN A 103 -5.87 15.50 -1.64
CA GLN A 103 -6.87 16.01 -0.68
C GLN A 103 -7.87 14.91 -0.26
N LYS A 104 -8.26 14.04 -1.19
CA LYS A 104 -9.18 12.93 -0.94
C LYS A 104 -8.59 11.88 -0.01
N TYR A 105 -7.45 11.30 -0.37
CA TYR A 105 -6.92 10.13 0.33
C TYR A 105 -5.97 10.49 1.47
N GLU A 106 -5.14 11.52 1.34
CA GLU A 106 -4.17 11.90 2.37
C GLU A 106 -4.75 12.85 3.42
N LYS A 107 -5.64 13.76 2.99
CA LYS A 107 -6.32 14.73 3.87
C LYS A 107 -7.76 14.37 4.24
N ARG A 108 -8.29 13.26 3.72
CA ARG A 108 -9.62 12.72 4.04
C ARG A 108 -10.78 13.70 3.79
N LYS A 109 -10.63 14.64 2.86
CA LYS A 109 -11.67 15.64 2.60
C LYS A 109 -12.83 15.05 1.77
N PRO A 110 -14.09 15.45 2.04
CA PRO A 110 -15.22 15.14 1.17
C PRO A 110 -15.08 15.79 -0.22
N MET A 111 -15.62 15.14 -1.26
CA MET A 111 -15.45 15.61 -2.64
C MET A 111 -16.02 17.02 -2.88
N LYS A 112 -17.11 17.37 -2.20
CA LYS A 112 -17.70 18.72 -2.24
C LYS A 112 -16.70 19.79 -1.78
N ILE A 113 -16.02 19.54 -0.66
CA ILE A 113 -15.02 20.48 -0.13
C ILE A 113 -13.80 20.55 -1.05
N ILE A 114 -13.41 19.44 -1.67
CA ILE A 114 -12.27 19.44 -2.62
C ILE A 114 -12.62 20.27 -3.87
N ALA A 115 -13.82 20.11 -4.41
CA ALA A 115 -14.32 20.88 -5.54
C ALA A 115 -14.26 22.40 -5.24
N GLU A 116 -14.77 22.81 -4.08
CA GLU A 116 -14.72 24.21 -3.61
C GLU A 116 -13.27 24.71 -3.46
N LEU A 117 -12.38 23.94 -2.85
CA LEU A 117 -10.97 24.32 -2.64
C LEU A 117 -10.15 24.40 -3.93
N THR A 118 -10.52 23.64 -4.95
CA THR A 118 -9.77 23.55 -6.21
C THR A 118 -10.38 24.37 -7.34
N GLY A 119 -11.59 24.91 -7.14
CA GLY A 119 -12.35 25.61 -8.18
C GLY A 119 -12.88 24.70 -9.28
N VAL A 120 -12.89 23.38 -9.04
CA VAL A 120 -13.28 22.36 -10.02
C VAL A 120 -14.72 21.91 -9.74
N ASN A 121 -15.49 21.60 -10.79
CA ASN A 121 -16.81 20.99 -10.60
C ASN A 121 -16.69 19.63 -9.89
N ARG A 122 -17.60 19.35 -8.96
CA ARG A 122 -17.70 18.08 -8.24
C ARG A 122 -17.70 16.87 -9.18
N ASP A 123 -18.39 16.94 -10.32
CA ASP A 123 -18.43 15.83 -11.29
C ASP A 123 -17.06 15.59 -11.92
N THR A 124 -16.35 16.66 -12.27
CA THR A 124 -14.96 16.58 -12.75
C THR A 124 -14.03 15.98 -11.69
N CYS A 125 -14.22 16.26 -10.40
CA CYS A 125 -13.45 15.58 -9.35
C CYS A 125 -13.68 14.06 -9.33
N TYR A 126 -14.89 13.58 -9.63
CA TYR A 126 -15.16 12.15 -9.74
C TYR A 126 -14.54 11.53 -10.99
N GLU A 127 -14.49 12.26 -12.11
CA GLU A 127 -13.78 11.82 -13.31
C GLU A 127 -12.27 11.73 -13.07
N PHE A 128 -11.66 12.73 -12.41
CA PHE A 128 -10.26 12.67 -11.97
C PHE A 128 -10.00 11.45 -11.08
N ARG A 129 -10.92 11.11 -10.18
CA ARG A 129 -10.79 9.90 -9.35
C ARG A 129 -10.81 8.64 -10.21
N LYS A 130 -11.68 8.56 -11.21
CA LYS A 130 -11.74 7.38 -12.10
C LYS A 130 -10.45 7.24 -12.91
N GLU A 131 -9.94 8.32 -13.48
CA GLU A 131 -8.68 8.33 -14.22
C GLU A 131 -7.51 7.88 -13.33
N PHE A 132 -7.33 8.51 -12.19
CA PHE A 132 -6.27 8.19 -11.23
C PHE A 132 -6.29 6.72 -10.80
N LEU A 133 -7.47 6.17 -10.49
CA LEU A 133 -7.59 4.78 -10.07
C LEU A 133 -7.44 3.79 -11.24
N ARG A 134 -7.73 4.20 -12.49
CA ARG A 134 -7.44 3.36 -13.67
C ARG A 134 -5.93 3.19 -13.89
N ASP A 135 -5.16 4.25 -13.70
CA ASP A 135 -3.70 4.16 -13.78
C ASP A 135 -3.14 3.26 -12.68
N ALA A 136 -3.66 3.38 -11.46
CA ALA A 136 -3.29 2.50 -10.36
C ALA A 136 -3.63 1.02 -10.64
N VAL A 137 -4.78 0.74 -11.27
CA VAL A 137 -5.13 -0.61 -11.73
C VAL A 137 -4.14 -1.11 -12.78
N GLY A 138 -3.74 -0.26 -13.75
CA GLY A 138 -2.73 -0.60 -14.75
C GLY A 138 -1.38 -0.97 -14.11
N LEU A 139 -0.93 -0.20 -13.12
CA LEU A 139 0.29 -0.50 -12.35
C LEU A 139 0.18 -1.80 -11.56
N ALA A 140 -0.96 -2.05 -10.90
CA ALA A 140 -1.21 -3.27 -10.15
C ALA A 140 -1.23 -4.52 -11.05
N LEU A 141 -1.80 -4.43 -12.26
CA LEU A 141 -1.74 -5.49 -13.27
C LEU A 141 -0.30 -5.75 -13.71
N LYS A 142 0.46 -4.69 -14.02
CA LYS A 142 1.87 -4.80 -14.45
C LYS A 142 2.75 -5.47 -13.39
N LYS A 143 2.49 -5.20 -12.11
CA LYS A 143 3.19 -5.81 -10.97
C LYS A 143 2.63 -7.19 -10.57
N GLY A 144 1.63 -7.72 -11.28
CA GLY A 144 1.03 -9.04 -11.02
C GLY A 144 0.25 -9.13 -9.71
N LEU A 145 -0.19 -8.00 -9.15
CA LEU A 145 -0.96 -7.94 -7.90
C LEU A 145 -2.44 -8.28 -8.10
N ILE A 146 -2.93 -8.07 -9.32
CA ILE A 146 -4.29 -8.42 -9.78
C ILE A 146 -4.20 -9.14 -11.12
N LYS A 147 -5.20 -9.97 -11.44
CA LYS A 147 -5.26 -10.83 -12.63
C LYS A 147 -6.52 -10.58 -13.41
#